data_AF-A0A6H5JT62-F1
#
_entry.id   AF-A0A6H5JT62-F1
#
_cell.length_a   1.000
_cell.length_b   1.000
_cell.length_c   1.000
_cell.angle_alpha   90.00
_cell.angle_beta   90.00
_cell.angle_gamma   90.00
#
_symmetry.space_group_name_H-M   'P 1'
#
loop_
_entity.id
_entity.type
_entity.pdbx_description
1 polymer ?
#
loop_
_entity_poly.entity_id
_entity_poly.type
_entity_poly.pdbx_seq_one_letter_code
_entity_poly.pdbx_strand_id
1 'polypeptide(L)'
;MIQLMVLLYNWVWKNEYTPSRWREGVVVNLFKNGDKTDSGNYRGITLLNTVGKCSAGFRKKRRCIDHVFTVGKIIQGRKRAGKPTYCFFLDMKKA
;
A
#
# COMPACT_ATOMS: atom_id res chain seq x y z
N MET A 1 -2.38 0.30 -21.71
CA MET A 1 -2.64 -0.12 -20.31
C MET A 1 -1.97 0.81 -19.28
N ILE A 2 -0.65 1.04 -19.33
CA ILE A 2 0.05 1.90 -18.34
C ILE A 2 -0.50 3.35 -18.33
N GLN A 3 -0.80 3.92 -19.50
CA GLN A 3 -1.34 5.28 -19.63
C GLN A 3 -2.68 5.47 -18.91
N LEU A 4 -3.58 4.48 -19.03
CA LEU A 4 -4.88 4.49 -18.35
C LEU A 4 -4.74 4.44 -16.83
N MET A 5 -3.77 3.66 -16.33
CA MET A 5 -3.46 3.61 -14.90
C MET A 5 -2.96 4.97 -14.41
N VAL A 6 -2.07 5.64 -15.16
CA VAL A 6 -1.57 6.98 -14.80
C VAL A 6 -2.71 7.99 -14.75
N LEU A 7 -3.60 8.00 -15.75
CA LEU A 7 -4.77 8.89 -15.76
C LEU A 7 -5.68 8.63 -14.56
N LEU A 8 -5.95 7.36 -14.24
CA LEU A 8 -6.76 6.97 -13.09
C LEU A 8 -6.15 7.42 -11.77
N TYR A 9 -4.85 7.20 -11.55
CA TYR A 9 -4.18 7.65 -10.32
C TYR A 9 -4.14 9.17 -10.19
N ASN A 10 -3.89 9.89 -11.29
CA ASN A 10 -3.90 11.34 -11.29
C ASN A 10 -5.30 11.90 -10.98
N TRP A 11 -6.35 11.27 -11.49
CA TRP A 11 -7.72 11.62 -11.18
C TRP A 11 -8.07 11.34 -9.72
N VAL A 12 -7.71 10.15 -9.20
CA VAL A 12 -7.87 9.79 -7.77
C VAL A 12 -7.18 10.79 -6.86
N TRP A 13 -5.94 11.17 -7.20
CA TRP A 13 -5.16 12.15 -6.47
C TRP A 13 -5.82 13.53 -6.48
N LYS A 14 -6.26 14.00 -7.66
CA LYS A 14 -6.88 15.32 -7.82
C LYS A 14 -8.20 15.45 -7.07
N ASN A 15 -8.97 14.37 -6.99
CA ASN A 15 -10.30 14.37 -6.35
C ASN A 15 -10.26 13.86 -4.91
N GLU A 16 -9.07 13.53 -4.38
CA GLU A 16 -8.86 12.97 -3.04
C GLU A 16 -9.77 11.74 -2.76
N TYR A 17 -10.13 11.01 -3.82
CA TYR A 17 -11.11 9.93 -3.78
C TYR A 17 -10.45 8.61 -4.11
N THR A 18 -10.48 7.67 -3.16
CA THR A 18 -10.01 6.29 -3.38
C THR A 18 -11.20 5.33 -3.47
N PRO A 19 -11.33 4.52 -4.53
CA PRO A 19 -12.40 3.53 -4.65
C PRO A 19 -12.44 2.59 -3.44
N SER A 20 -13.63 2.28 -2.92
CA SER A 20 -13.81 1.34 -1.78
C SER A 20 -13.11 0.01 -2.01
N ARG A 21 -13.24 -0.55 -3.22
CA ARG A 21 -12.64 -1.83 -3.63
C ARG A 21 -11.10 -1.87 -3.58
N TRP A 22 -10.42 -0.73 -3.53
CA TRP A 22 -8.96 -0.69 -3.34
C TRP A 22 -8.56 -0.89 -1.88
N ARG A 23 -9.52 -0.67 -0.95
CA ARG A 23 -9.37 -0.86 0.50
C ARG A 23 -9.85 -2.23 0.95
N GLU A 24 -10.48 -3.00 0.07
CA GLU A 24 -10.92 -4.36 0.31
C GLU A 24 -9.80 -5.36 0.00
N GLY A 25 -9.58 -6.30 0.90
CA GLY A 25 -8.62 -7.38 0.74
C GLY A 25 -9.23 -8.72 1.14
N VAL A 26 -8.95 -9.76 0.36
CA VAL A 26 -9.37 -11.13 0.69
C VAL A 26 -8.25 -11.79 1.47
N VAL A 27 -8.54 -12.24 2.69
CA VAL A 27 -7.57 -12.97 3.52
C VAL A 27 -7.58 -14.43 3.11
N VAL A 28 -6.43 -14.94 2.69
CA VAL A 28 -6.23 -16.34 2.34
C VAL A 28 -5.11 -16.92 3.21
N ASN A 29 -5.35 -18.10 3.77
CA ASN A 29 -4.36 -18.80 4.55
C ASN A 29 -3.47 -19.64 3.62
N LEU A 30 -2.19 -19.27 3.52
CA LEU A 30 -1.18 -20.05 2.81
C LEU A 30 -0.49 -20.99 3.80
N PHE A 31 -0.58 -22.29 3.54
CA PHE A 31 0.17 -23.27 4.31
C PHE A 31 1.67 -22.99 4.18
N LYS A 32 2.35 -22.91 5.32
CA LYS A 32 3.80 -22.77 5.37
C LYS A 32 4.42 -24.17 5.43
N ASN A 33 4.59 -24.72 6.63
CA ASN A 33 5.29 -25.98 6.90
C ASN A 33 4.67 -26.65 8.16
N GLY A 34 4.88 -27.96 8.37
CA GLY A 34 4.45 -28.66 9.60
C GLY A 34 3.18 -29.49 9.40
N ASP A 35 2.40 -29.67 10.47
CA ASP A 35 1.12 -30.36 10.42
C ASP A 35 0.06 -29.46 9.76
N LYS A 36 -0.68 -30.00 8.80
CA LYS A 36 -1.76 -29.30 8.10
C LYS A 36 -3.02 -29.13 8.96
N THR A 37 -3.13 -29.88 10.05
CA THR A 37 -4.27 -29.74 10.98
C THR A 37 -4.06 -28.61 11.99
N ASP A 38 -2.81 -28.18 12.20
CA ASP A 38 -2.48 -27.07 13.08
C ASP A 38 -2.62 -25.72 12.36
N SER A 39 -3.57 -24.91 12.84
CA SER A 39 -3.83 -23.56 12.35
C SER A 39 -2.61 -22.61 12.44
N GLY A 40 -1.68 -22.85 13.37
CA GLY A 40 -0.45 -22.08 13.53
C GLY A 40 0.53 -22.19 12.34
N ASN A 41 0.39 -23.25 11.55
CA ASN A 41 1.22 -23.52 10.38
C ASN A 41 0.77 -22.80 9.10
N TYR A 42 -0.29 -21.98 9.20
CA TYR A 42 -0.79 -21.17 8.10
C TYR A 42 -0.41 -19.70 8.28
N ARG A 43 0.00 -19.08 7.17
CA ARG A 43 0.25 -17.64 7.09
C ARG A 43 -0.91 -16.97 6.39
N GLY A 44 -1.62 -16.10 7.10
CA GLY A 44 -2.58 -15.20 6.48
C GLY A 44 -1.89 -14.26 5.49
N ILE A 45 -2.37 -14.25 4.25
CA ILE A 45 -1.95 -13.32 3.20
C ILE A 45 -3.18 -12.58 2.72
N THR A 46 -3.11 -11.26 2.68
CA THR A 46 -4.18 -10.42 2.12
C THR A 46 -3.97 -10.22 0.62
N LEU A 47 -4.91 -10.70 -0.18
CA LEU A 47 -4.98 -10.46 -1.61
C LEU A 47 -5.72 -9.15 -1.87
N LEU A 48 -5.00 -8.16 -2.40
CA LEU A 48 -5.55 -6.88 -2.82
C LEU A 48 -5.85 -6.89 -4.32
N ASN A 49 -6.85 -6.10 -4.74
CA ASN A 49 -7.07 -5.82 -6.16
C ASN A 49 -5.78 -5.33 -6.84
N THR A 50 -5.51 -5.80 -8.06
CA THR A 50 -4.30 -5.46 -8.83
C THR A 50 -4.02 -3.96 -8.92
N VAL A 51 -5.06 -3.13 -9.07
CA VAL A 51 -4.95 -1.67 -9.15
C VAL A 51 -4.61 -1.08 -7.77
N GLY A 52 -5.30 -1.48 -6.69
CA GLY A 52 -4.95 -1.04 -5.33
C GLY A 52 -3.57 -1.52 -4.88
N LYS A 53 -3.17 -2.72 -5.28
CA LYS A 53 -1.82 -3.25 -5.07
C LYS A 53 -0.77 -2.45 -5.86
N CYS A 54 -1.13 -1.94 -7.04
CA CYS A 54 -0.24 -1.10 -7.84
C CYS A 54 0.03 0.28 -7.23
N SER A 55 -0.80 0.77 -6.30
CA SER A 55 -0.52 1.97 -5.51
C SER A 55 0.44 1.72 -4.33
N ALA A 56 0.72 0.47 -3.96
CA ALA A 56 1.56 0.11 -2.82
C ALA A 56 2.97 -0.36 -3.24
N GLY A 57 3.82 -0.71 -2.26
CA GLY A 57 5.08 -1.40 -2.48
C GLY A 57 4.87 -2.77 -3.18
N PHE A 58 5.96 -3.41 -3.64
CA PHE A 58 5.96 -4.71 -4.35
C PHE A 58 5.64 -4.68 -5.86
N ARG A 59 6.13 -3.66 -6.59
CA ARG A 59 6.14 -3.65 -8.07
C ARG A 59 7.57 -3.75 -8.62
N LYS A 60 7.72 -4.32 -9.81
CA LYS A 60 8.99 -4.27 -10.55
C LYS A 60 9.40 -2.81 -10.73
N LYS A 61 10.65 -2.47 -10.37
CA LYS A 61 11.19 -1.10 -10.35
C LYS A 61 10.57 -0.14 -9.32
N ARG A 62 9.88 -0.62 -8.28
CA ARG A 62 9.48 0.18 -7.11
C ARG A 62 9.95 -0.50 -5.82
N ARG A 63 10.97 0.08 -5.19
CA ARG A 63 11.61 -0.43 -3.96
C ARG A 63 11.17 0.42 -2.77
N CYS A 64 11.39 -0.08 -1.56
CA CYS A 64 11.09 0.66 -0.32
C CYS A 64 11.73 2.06 -0.30
N ILE A 65 12.92 2.22 -0.91
CA ILE A 65 13.61 3.50 -1.00
C ILE A 65 12.82 4.57 -1.77
N ASP A 66 12.01 4.17 -2.75
CA ASP A 66 11.17 5.11 -3.51
C ASP A 66 10.07 5.71 -2.63
N HIS A 67 9.52 4.90 -1.71
CA HIS A 67 8.53 5.35 -0.74
C HIS A 67 9.16 6.26 0.31
N VAL A 68 10.33 5.90 0.84
CA VAL A 68 11.10 6.75 1.77
C VAL A 68 11.43 8.09 1.12
N PHE A 69 11.91 8.08 -0.13
CA PHE A 69 12.20 9.30 -0.89
C PHE A 69 10.95 10.15 -1.10
N THR A 70 9.82 9.52 -1.45
CA THR A 70 8.53 10.22 -1.66
C THR A 70 8.07 10.91 -0.37
N VAL A 71 8.08 10.21 0.76
CA VAL A 71 7.74 10.77 2.07
C VAL A 71 8.70 11.92 2.42
N GLY A 72 10.00 11.73 2.22
CA GLY A 72 11.00 12.77 2.44
C GLY A 72 10.77 14.02 1.61
N LYS A 73 10.40 13.88 0.33
CA LYS A 73 10.07 15.01 -0.56
C LYS A 73 8.79 15.73 -0.14
N ILE A 74 7.76 14.98 0.28
CA ILE A 74 6.52 15.58 0.80
C ILE A 74 6.83 16.40 2.05
N ILE A 75 7.56 15.85 3.01
CA ILE A 75 7.93 16.54 4.26
C ILE A 75 8.76 17.79 3.94
N GLN A 76 9.77 17.68 3.07
CA GLN A 76 10.62 18.81 2.68
C GLN A 76 9.83 19.90 1.97
N GLY A 77 8.91 19.54 1.07
CA GLY A 77 8.02 20.48 0.38
C GLY A 77 7.10 21.22 1.34
N ARG A 78 6.51 20.52 2.31
CA ARG A 78 5.66 21.12 3.36
C ARG A 78 6.45 22.05 4.28
N LYS A 79 7.68 21.67 4.65
CA LYS A 79 8.60 22.52 5.43
C LYS A 79 8.92 23.82 4.71
N ARG A 80 9.20 23.76 3.40
CA ARG A 80 9.44 24.96 2.56
C ARG A 80 8.21 25.85 2.46
N ALA A 81 7.02 25.27 2.44
CA ALA A 81 5.75 26.00 2.41
C ALA A 81 5.29 26.50 3.79
N GLY A 82 6.08 26.32 4.86
CA GLY A 82 5.73 26.72 6.22
C GLY A 82 4.52 25.99 6.80
N LYS A 83 4.12 24.84 6.22
CA LYS A 83 2.91 24.13 6.63
C LYS A 83 3.18 23.21 7.83
N PRO A 84 2.35 23.24 8.89
CA PRO A 84 2.47 22.29 9.98
C PRO A 84 2.33 20.87 9.44
N THR A 85 3.19 19.95 9.88
CA THR A 85 3.26 18.58 9.35
C THR A 85 3.33 17.61 10.51
N TYR A 86 2.41 16.65 10.52
CA TYR A 86 2.32 15.58 11.51
C TYR A 86 2.49 14.25 10.78
N CYS A 87 3.30 13.35 11.33
CA CYS A 87 3.52 12.01 10.79
C CYS A 87 3.23 10.99 11.88
N PHE A 88 2.47 9.95 11.54
CA PHE A 88 2.13 8.85 12.44
C PHE A 88 2.56 7.56 11.77
N PHE A 89 3.27 6.70 12.50
CA PHE A 89 3.57 5.36 12.04
C PHE A 89 2.42 4.44 12.48
N LEU A 90 1.71 3.90 11.50
CA LEU A 90 0.64 2.92 11.74
C LEU A 90 1.19 1.54 11.38
N ASP A 91 1.48 0.74 12.40
CA ASP A 91 1.74 -0.68 12.25
C ASP A 91 0.55 -1.46 12.76
N MET A 92 -0.05 -2.25 11.88
CA MET A 92 -1.20 -3.07 12.25
C MET A 92 -0.67 -4.37 12.85
N LYS A 93 -1.00 -4.64 14.11
CA LYS A 93 -0.80 -5.97 14.69
C LYS A 93 -1.57 -6.99 13.85
N LYS A 94 -0.98 -8.19 13.73
CA LYS A 94 -1.52 -9.35 13.02
C LYS A 94 -3.03 -9.43 13.23
N ALA A 95 -3.77 -9.40 12.13
CA ALA A 95 -5.22 -9.66 12.12
C ALA A 95 -5.53 -11.10 12.51
#